data_AF-A0A7C1GFE6-F1
#
_entry.id   AF-A0A7C1GFE6-F1
#
_cell.length_a   1.000
_cell.length_b   1.000
_cell.length_c   1.000
_cell.angle_alpha   90.00
_cell.angle_beta   90.00
_cell.angle_gamma   90.00
#
_symmetry.space_group_name_H-M   'P 1'
#
loop_
_entity.id
_entity.type
_entity.pdbx_description
1 polymer ?
#
loop_
_entity_poly.entity_id
_entity_poly.type
_entity_poly.pdbx_seq_one_letter_code
_entity_poly.pdbx_strand_id
1 'polypeptide(L)'
;MKQKTGFLVCLFILLGVSLAFAQTFGVKKRAPRPHEYGNVVINNFAEKNNIAPVVFKHWLHRSKYTCRLCHVDIGFAMEAGGTGIREADIRNGLYCGSCHNGKEVFAPEQKDLFGNVTKNCDRCHSYGKKVKFKNDFYKFVKGFPRSRFGNRIDWLKAEQEGLIKLNDYLEGVTIKRKPLRIPQETELRAKETGMPDIVFSHKQHAVWSGCELCHPEIFGVKKGATKYSMQEIFAGKYCGACHGKVAFPNTDCRLCHTKDVY
;
A
#
# COMPACT_ATOMS: atom_id res chain seq x y z
N MET A 1 -60.32 20.42 -4.93
CA MET A 1 -59.44 19.45 -5.65
C MET A 1 -58.00 19.96 -5.82
N LYS A 2 -57.26 20.29 -4.74
CA LYS A 2 -55.87 20.80 -4.85
C LYS A 2 -54.86 20.17 -3.86
N GLN A 3 -55.18 19.03 -3.25
CA GLN A 3 -54.32 18.43 -2.20
C GLN A 3 -53.73 17.05 -2.54
N LYS A 4 -54.11 16.42 -3.67
CA LYS A 4 -53.63 15.07 -4.03
C LYS A 4 -52.35 15.04 -4.89
N THR A 5 -51.97 16.16 -5.51
CA THR A 5 -50.79 16.23 -6.39
C THR A 5 -49.47 16.42 -5.63
N GLY A 6 -49.48 17.06 -4.45
CA GLY A 6 -48.25 17.24 -3.66
C GLY A 6 -47.72 15.96 -3.01
N PHE A 7 -48.62 15.04 -2.64
CA PHE A 7 -48.22 13.80 -1.95
C PHE A 7 -47.59 12.77 -2.91
N LEU A 8 -48.06 12.71 -4.16
CA LEU A 8 -47.47 11.81 -5.17
C LEU A 8 -46.07 12.27 -5.60
N VAL A 9 -45.80 13.58 -5.68
CA VAL A 9 -44.48 14.09 -6.08
C VAL A 9 -43.44 13.84 -4.98
N CYS A 10 -43.79 14.01 -3.70
CA CYS A 10 -42.88 13.68 -2.60
C CYS A 10 -42.57 12.17 -2.51
N LEU A 11 -43.54 11.30 -2.79
CA LEU A 11 -43.32 9.84 -2.78
C LEU A 11 -42.39 9.40 -3.92
N PHE A 12 -42.51 9.98 -5.11
CA PHE A 12 -41.60 9.71 -6.24
C PHE A 12 -40.19 10.26 -6.03
N ILE A 13 -40.04 11.39 -5.34
CA ILE A 13 -38.71 11.94 -4.98
C ILE A 13 -38.05 11.05 -3.90
N LEU A 14 -38.80 10.59 -2.89
CA LEU A 14 -38.28 9.67 -1.86
C LEU A 14 -37.91 8.28 -2.43
N LEU A 15 -38.66 7.77 -3.42
CA LEU A 15 -38.33 6.52 -4.11
C LEU A 15 -37.15 6.67 -5.10
N GLY A 16 -36.98 7.84 -5.74
CA GLY A 16 -35.83 8.11 -6.61
C GLY A 16 -34.50 8.23 -5.87
N VAL A 17 -34.52 8.80 -4.65
CA VAL A 17 -33.30 8.95 -3.82
C VAL A 17 -32.85 7.63 -3.21
N SER A 18 -33.76 6.69 -2.93
CA SER A 18 -33.41 5.37 -2.39
C SER A 18 -32.76 4.43 -3.42
N LEU A 19 -33.06 4.59 -4.71
CA LEU A 19 -32.43 3.80 -5.79
C LEU A 19 -30.99 4.27 -6.11
N ALA A 20 -30.68 5.55 -5.94
CA ALA A 20 -29.34 6.10 -6.20
C ALA A 20 -28.29 5.64 -5.16
N PHE A 21 -28.71 5.30 -3.94
CA PHE A 21 -27.82 4.79 -2.89
C PHE A 21 -27.68 3.26 -2.86
N ALA A 22 -28.47 2.53 -3.65
CA ALA A 22 -28.50 1.06 -3.60
C ALA A 22 -27.48 0.38 -4.53
N GLN A 23 -26.78 1.10 -5.41
CA GLN A 23 -25.94 0.47 -6.46
C GLN A 23 -24.47 0.21 -6.10
N THR A 24 -24.01 0.43 -4.87
CA THR A 24 -22.62 0.12 -4.48
C THR A 24 -22.45 -0.84 -3.30
N PHE A 25 -23.56 -1.31 -2.70
CA PHE A 25 -23.51 -2.40 -1.74
C PHE A 25 -23.54 -3.75 -2.46
N GLY A 26 -22.38 -4.42 -2.54
CA GLY A 26 -22.36 -5.86 -2.79
C GLY A 26 -21.73 -6.37 -4.08
N VAL A 27 -20.98 -5.57 -4.85
CA VAL A 27 -20.08 -6.17 -5.85
C VAL A 27 -18.97 -6.91 -5.08
N LYS A 28 -19.08 -8.24 -4.98
CA LYS A 28 -18.01 -9.09 -4.44
C LYS A 28 -16.71 -8.78 -5.18
N LYS A 29 -15.84 -7.96 -4.58
CA LYS A 29 -14.52 -7.70 -5.11
C LYS A 29 -13.76 -9.02 -5.11
N ARG A 30 -13.37 -9.47 -6.31
CA ARG A 30 -12.48 -10.62 -6.48
C ARG A 30 -11.26 -10.46 -5.57
N ALA A 31 -10.88 -11.53 -4.88
CA ALA A 31 -9.59 -11.55 -4.20
C ALA A 31 -8.46 -11.33 -5.23
N PRO A 32 -7.54 -10.39 -5.01
CA PRO A 32 -6.45 -10.13 -5.94
C PRO A 32 -5.57 -11.37 -6.09
N ARG A 33 -5.03 -11.59 -7.29
CA ARG A 33 -4.04 -12.64 -7.52
C ARG A 33 -2.74 -12.30 -6.77
N PRO A 34 -1.86 -13.27 -6.50
CA PRO A 34 -0.62 -12.99 -5.77
C PRO A 34 0.23 -11.84 -6.33
N HIS A 35 0.36 -11.74 -7.65
CA HIS A 35 1.11 -10.66 -8.32
C HIS A 35 0.39 -9.30 -8.36
N GLU A 36 -0.90 -9.27 -8.01
CA GLU A 36 -1.75 -8.08 -7.94
C GLU A 36 -1.87 -7.56 -6.50
N TYR A 37 -1.68 -8.44 -5.50
CA TYR A 37 -1.83 -8.09 -4.11
C TYR A 37 -0.83 -7.01 -3.68
N GLY A 38 -1.35 -5.95 -3.06
CA GLY A 38 -0.59 -4.76 -2.69
C GLY A 38 -0.29 -3.81 -3.85
N ASN A 39 -0.70 -4.06 -5.09
CA ASN A 39 -0.52 -3.08 -6.14
C ASN A 39 -1.47 -1.88 -5.93
N VAL A 40 -0.98 -0.69 -6.27
CA VAL A 40 -1.76 0.55 -6.23
C VAL A 40 -1.98 1.05 -7.65
N VAL A 41 -3.22 1.42 -7.96
CA VAL A 41 -3.56 2.09 -9.22
C VAL A 41 -3.62 3.58 -8.95
N ILE A 42 -2.76 4.35 -9.60
CA ILE A 42 -2.70 5.81 -9.48
C ILE A 42 -3.43 6.39 -10.69
N ASN A 43 -4.54 7.07 -10.41
CA ASN A 43 -5.46 7.58 -11.43
C ASN A 43 -6.01 8.97 -11.09
N ASN A 44 -5.22 9.80 -10.39
CA ASN A 44 -5.64 11.17 -10.07
C ASN A 44 -5.96 11.98 -11.34
N PHE A 45 -5.15 11.77 -12.39
CA PHE A 45 -5.22 12.57 -13.61
C PHE A 45 -5.22 11.73 -14.90
N ALA A 46 -4.83 10.46 -14.87
CA ALA A 46 -4.52 9.69 -16.07
C ALA A 46 -5.75 9.49 -16.98
N GLU A 47 -6.82 8.85 -16.49
CA GLU A 47 -8.02 8.58 -17.31
C GLU A 47 -8.67 9.87 -17.83
N LYS A 48 -8.71 10.93 -17.02
CA LYS A 48 -9.23 12.25 -17.42
C LYS A 48 -8.46 12.87 -18.59
N ASN A 49 -7.21 12.47 -18.78
CA ASN A 49 -6.34 12.93 -19.87
C ASN A 49 -6.18 11.84 -20.97
N ASN A 50 -7.04 10.83 -21.02
CA ASN A 50 -6.98 9.72 -21.97
C ASN A 50 -5.65 8.93 -21.92
N ILE A 51 -5.02 8.87 -20.74
CA ILE A 51 -3.82 8.09 -20.48
C ILE A 51 -4.19 6.92 -19.57
N ALA A 52 -3.64 5.74 -19.83
CA ALA A 52 -3.86 4.59 -18.96
C ALA A 52 -3.34 4.87 -17.53
N PRO A 53 -4.09 4.53 -16.47
CA PRO A 53 -3.63 4.65 -15.10
C PRO A 53 -2.29 3.94 -14.84
N VAL A 54 -1.54 4.46 -13.88
CA VAL A 54 -0.28 3.86 -13.45
C VAL A 54 -0.57 2.69 -12.51
N VAL A 55 0.06 1.54 -12.74
CA VAL A 55 0.04 0.42 -11.79
C VAL A 55 1.39 0.36 -11.07
N PHE A 56 1.40 0.78 -9.81
CA PHE A 56 2.54 0.66 -8.94
C PHE A 56 2.55 -0.71 -8.23
N LYS A 57 3.66 -1.43 -8.35
CA LYS A 57 3.80 -2.79 -7.83
C LYS A 57 4.64 -2.82 -6.56
N HIS A 58 4.00 -2.91 -5.40
CA HIS A 58 4.74 -2.92 -4.13
C HIS A 58 5.69 -4.11 -4.01
N TRP A 59 5.32 -5.31 -4.48
CA TRP A 59 6.15 -6.50 -4.31
C TRP A 59 7.56 -6.34 -4.89
N LEU A 60 7.70 -5.62 -6.01
CA LEU A 60 9.00 -5.42 -6.65
C LEU A 60 9.82 -4.37 -5.89
N HIS A 61 9.19 -3.27 -5.48
CA HIS A 61 9.88 -2.17 -4.80
C HIS A 61 10.25 -2.54 -3.37
N ARG A 62 9.34 -3.16 -2.62
CA ARG A 62 9.59 -3.60 -1.24
C ARG A 62 10.60 -4.74 -1.13
N SER A 63 10.89 -5.44 -2.23
CA SER A 63 11.97 -6.43 -2.24
C SER A 63 13.36 -5.80 -2.18
N LYS A 64 13.43 -4.48 -2.37
CA LYS A 64 14.69 -3.71 -2.45
C LYS A 64 14.74 -2.54 -1.49
N TYR A 65 13.60 -1.96 -1.14
CA TYR A 65 13.52 -0.72 -0.40
C TYR A 65 12.58 -0.86 0.80
N THR A 66 12.88 -0.13 1.87
CA THR A 66 12.01 -0.01 3.04
C THR A 66 10.74 0.78 2.70
N CYS A 67 9.67 0.55 3.45
CA CYS A 67 8.46 1.37 3.39
C CYS A 67 8.77 2.81 3.78
N ARG A 68 9.64 3.00 4.79
CA ARG A 68 10.12 4.30 5.27
C ARG A 68 10.69 5.15 4.14
N LEU A 69 11.57 4.58 3.31
CA LEU A 69 12.23 5.33 2.23
C LEU A 69 11.19 5.96 1.29
N CYS A 70 10.17 5.21 0.90
CA CYS A 70 9.14 5.74 0.00
C CYS A 70 8.16 6.70 0.70
N HIS A 71 7.68 6.34 1.89
CA HIS A 71 6.57 7.05 2.52
C HIS A 71 6.98 8.18 3.44
N VAL A 72 8.24 8.20 3.90
CA VAL A 72 8.78 9.25 4.77
C VAL A 72 9.80 10.10 4.03
N ASP A 73 10.82 9.47 3.43
CA ASP A 73 11.92 10.23 2.81
C ASP A 73 11.53 10.81 1.44
N ILE A 74 10.92 9.99 0.57
CA ILE A 74 10.43 10.46 -0.75
C ILE A 74 9.08 11.19 -0.63
N GLY A 75 8.29 10.87 0.41
CA GLY A 75 7.02 11.56 0.70
C GLY A 75 5.81 11.06 -0.09
N PHE A 76 5.77 9.78 -0.47
CA PHE A 76 4.53 9.18 -0.96
C PHE A 76 3.50 9.02 0.17
N ALA A 77 2.27 9.46 -0.06
CA ALA A 77 1.18 9.26 0.87
C ALA A 77 0.87 7.75 0.98
N MET A 78 0.54 7.30 2.18
CA MET A 78 0.12 5.92 2.43
C MET A 78 -1.22 5.57 1.75
N GLU A 79 -2.04 6.59 1.50
CA GLU A 79 -3.32 6.44 0.81
C GLU A 79 -3.18 6.59 -0.70
N ALA A 80 -3.84 5.69 -1.44
CA ALA A 80 -3.85 5.71 -2.90
C ALA A 80 -4.41 7.04 -3.40
N GLY A 81 -3.60 7.76 -4.19
CA GLY A 81 -3.97 9.06 -4.74
C GLY A 81 -3.74 10.24 -3.80
N GLY A 82 -3.28 10.04 -2.56
CA GLY A 82 -3.05 11.14 -1.60
C GLY A 82 -1.93 12.10 -2.02
N THR A 83 -0.94 11.63 -2.79
CA THR A 83 0.22 12.46 -3.19
C THR A 83 -0.08 13.43 -4.34
N GLY A 84 -0.97 13.09 -5.27
CA GLY A 84 -1.29 13.96 -6.40
C GLY A 84 -0.14 14.17 -7.42
N ILE A 85 0.64 13.11 -7.69
CA ILE A 85 1.85 13.15 -8.55
C ILE A 85 1.52 13.62 -9.98
N ARG A 86 2.35 14.53 -10.51
CA ARG A 86 2.35 14.97 -11.90
C ARG A 86 3.63 14.57 -12.62
N GLU A 87 3.59 14.55 -13.95
CA GLU A 87 4.77 14.26 -14.77
C GLU A 87 5.92 15.26 -14.53
N ALA A 88 5.58 16.55 -14.35
CA ALA A 88 6.56 17.58 -14.03
C ALA A 88 7.36 17.26 -12.76
N ASP A 89 6.71 16.73 -11.72
CA ASP A 89 7.37 16.33 -10.47
C ASP A 89 8.39 15.22 -10.75
N ILE A 90 8.01 14.23 -11.55
CA ILE A 90 8.90 13.13 -11.96
C ILE A 90 10.11 13.65 -12.74
N ARG A 91 9.90 14.59 -13.68
CA ARG A 91 10.98 15.21 -14.47
C ARG A 91 11.90 16.05 -13.58
N ASN A 92 11.38 16.62 -12.49
CA ASN A 92 12.13 17.38 -11.50
C ASN A 92 12.78 16.50 -10.41
N GLY A 93 12.77 15.17 -10.56
CA GLY A 93 13.44 14.26 -9.63
C GLY A 93 12.65 13.94 -8.36
N LEU A 94 11.37 14.29 -8.30
CA LEU A 94 10.48 13.99 -7.17
C LEU A 94 9.73 12.67 -7.39
N TYR A 95 9.29 12.05 -6.29
CA TYR A 95 8.48 10.83 -6.29
C TYR A 95 9.12 9.71 -7.12
N CYS A 96 8.47 9.27 -8.20
CA CYS A 96 9.01 8.26 -9.09
C CYS A 96 10.36 8.70 -9.67
N GLY A 97 10.54 10.00 -9.94
CA GLY A 97 11.74 10.60 -10.50
C GLY A 97 12.96 10.55 -9.59
N SER A 98 12.77 10.33 -8.28
CA SER A 98 13.89 10.19 -7.35
C SER A 98 14.73 8.96 -7.66
N CYS A 99 14.12 7.90 -8.24
CA CYS A 99 14.83 6.71 -8.71
C CYS A 99 14.73 6.52 -10.24
N HIS A 100 13.59 6.81 -10.85
CA HIS A 100 13.39 6.73 -12.31
C HIS A 100 13.99 7.95 -13.01
N ASN A 101 15.30 8.13 -12.86
CA ASN A 101 16.09 9.26 -13.37
C ASN A 101 17.15 8.83 -14.40
N GLY A 102 17.22 7.54 -14.73
CA GLY A 102 18.21 6.98 -15.65
C GLY A 102 19.57 6.66 -15.00
N LYS A 103 19.78 7.07 -13.73
CA LYS A 103 20.96 6.76 -12.93
C LYS A 103 20.69 5.58 -11.99
N GLU A 104 19.67 5.69 -11.13
CA GLU A 104 19.31 4.64 -10.17
C GLU A 104 18.58 3.48 -10.87
N VAL A 105 17.53 3.83 -11.62
CA VAL A 105 16.82 2.94 -12.52
C VAL A 105 16.40 3.67 -13.80
N PHE A 106 15.77 2.98 -14.74
CA PHE A 106 15.34 3.56 -16.02
C PHE A 106 14.52 4.85 -15.86
N ALA A 107 14.77 5.84 -16.71
CA ALA A 107 14.00 7.09 -16.77
C ALA A 107 12.70 6.93 -17.60
N PRO A 108 11.68 7.80 -17.41
CA PRO A 108 10.51 7.87 -18.27
C PRO A 108 10.85 8.04 -19.75
N GLU A 109 11.93 8.76 -20.04
CA GLU A 109 12.48 8.94 -21.37
C GLU A 109 14.00 8.78 -21.30
N GLN A 110 14.57 8.03 -22.25
CA GLN A 110 16.02 7.81 -22.33
C GLN A 110 16.51 8.19 -23.72
N LYS A 111 17.62 8.92 -23.78
CA LYS A 111 18.32 9.25 -25.02
C LYS A 111 19.51 8.32 -25.18
N ASP A 112 19.65 7.71 -26.35
CA ASP A 112 20.86 6.96 -26.68
C ASP A 112 22.01 7.89 -27.14
N LEU A 113 23.18 7.31 -27.41
CA LEU A 113 24.37 8.02 -27.87
C LEU A 113 24.18 8.71 -29.24
N PHE A 114 23.17 8.29 -30.00
CA PHE A 114 22.82 8.82 -31.32
C PHE A 114 21.69 9.85 -31.26
N GLY A 115 21.20 10.18 -30.07
CA GLY A 115 20.13 11.16 -29.85
C GLY A 115 18.70 10.60 -29.98
N ASN A 116 18.52 9.29 -30.22
CA ASN A 116 17.19 8.69 -30.30
C ASN A 116 16.55 8.62 -28.91
N VAL A 117 15.30 9.05 -28.83
CA VAL A 117 14.53 9.04 -27.57
C VAL A 117 13.65 7.80 -27.49
N THR A 118 13.89 6.96 -26.48
CA THR A 118 12.99 5.85 -26.12
C THR A 118 12.08 6.27 -24.97
N LYS A 119 10.77 6.15 -25.17
CA LYS A 119 9.75 6.40 -24.13
C LYS A 119 9.40 5.12 -23.39
N ASN A 120 9.43 5.17 -22.07
CA ASN A 120 9.17 4.05 -21.17
C ASN A 120 7.76 4.11 -20.53
N CYS A 121 6.84 4.92 -21.09
CA CYS A 121 5.54 5.26 -20.49
C CYS A 121 4.72 4.02 -20.07
N ASP A 122 4.64 3.01 -20.94
CA ASP A 122 3.84 1.80 -20.70
C ASP A 122 4.35 0.94 -19.54
N ARG A 123 5.61 1.12 -19.12
CA ARG A 123 6.15 0.41 -17.95
C ARG A 123 5.48 0.86 -16.65
N CYS A 124 4.90 2.06 -16.63
CA CYS A 124 4.16 2.61 -15.50
C CYS A 124 2.66 2.64 -15.82
N HIS A 125 2.28 3.32 -16.91
CA HIS A 125 0.92 3.49 -17.43
C HIS A 125 0.38 2.21 -18.06
N SER A 126 0.27 1.17 -17.25
CA SER A 126 0.05 -0.22 -17.64
C SER A 126 -1.34 -0.75 -17.29
N TYR A 127 -2.17 0.04 -16.61
CA TYR A 127 -3.52 -0.40 -16.26
C TYR A 127 -4.33 -0.69 -17.52
N GLY A 128 -4.94 -1.87 -17.59
CA GLY A 128 -5.69 -2.34 -18.77
C GLY A 128 -4.82 -2.69 -19.99
N LYS A 129 -3.50 -2.54 -19.93
CA LYS A 129 -2.58 -2.83 -21.05
C LYS A 129 -1.89 -4.19 -20.89
N LYS A 130 -1.60 -4.83 -22.03
CA LYS A 130 -0.73 -6.01 -22.10
C LYS A 130 0.72 -5.56 -22.20
N VAL A 131 1.35 -5.29 -21.06
CA VAL A 131 2.76 -4.85 -20.99
C VAL A 131 3.66 -6.01 -20.61
N LYS A 132 4.72 -6.24 -21.40
CA LYS A 132 5.75 -7.23 -21.08
C LYS A 132 6.77 -6.62 -20.12
N PHE A 133 6.64 -6.95 -18.84
CA PHE A 133 7.59 -6.52 -17.82
C PHE A 133 8.87 -7.36 -17.85
N LYS A 134 10.01 -6.74 -17.50
CA LYS A 134 11.30 -7.44 -17.34
C LYS A 134 11.24 -8.50 -16.24
N ASN A 135 10.53 -8.19 -15.15
CA ASN A 135 10.44 -9.04 -13.97
C ASN A 135 9.08 -9.74 -13.95
N ASP A 136 9.11 -11.07 -13.98
CA ASP A 136 7.94 -11.90 -13.75
C ASP A 136 7.83 -12.24 -12.26
N PHE A 137 6.63 -12.13 -11.70
CA PHE A 137 6.39 -12.35 -10.27
C PHE A 137 6.70 -13.79 -9.86
N TYR A 138 6.20 -14.78 -10.60
CA TYR A 138 6.32 -16.19 -10.20
C TYR A 138 7.75 -16.69 -10.33
N LYS A 139 8.50 -16.21 -11.33
CA LYS A 139 9.93 -16.45 -11.43
C LYS A 139 10.71 -15.78 -10.31
N PHE A 140 10.38 -14.52 -9.98
CA PHE A 140 11.07 -13.76 -8.94
C PHE A 140 10.96 -14.43 -7.56
N VAL A 141 9.77 -14.94 -7.21
CA VAL A 141 9.47 -15.48 -5.88
C VAL A 141 9.75 -16.98 -5.79
N LYS A 142 10.37 -17.57 -6.83
CA LYS A 142 10.72 -18.98 -6.85
C LYS A 142 11.76 -19.25 -5.76
N GLY A 143 11.41 -20.11 -4.80
CA GLY A 143 12.27 -20.43 -3.66
C GLY A 143 12.07 -19.54 -2.43
N PHE A 144 11.17 -18.56 -2.49
CA PHE A 144 10.89 -17.71 -1.34
C PHE A 144 10.03 -18.46 -0.30
N PRO A 145 10.20 -18.14 1.01
CA PRO A 145 9.30 -18.55 2.07
C PRO A 145 7.84 -18.24 1.73
N ARG A 146 6.95 -19.21 1.98
CA ARG A 146 5.54 -19.10 1.63
C ARG A 146 4.69 -18.69 2.82
N SER A 147 3.73 -17.80 2.56
CA SER A 147 2.67 -17.44 3.50
C SER A 147 1.33 -18.04 3.06
N ARG A 148 0.44 -18.28 4.04
CA ARG A 148 -0.90 -18.84 3.80
C ARG A 148 -1.78 -17.90 3.01
N PHE A 149 -1.64 -16.57 3.12
CA PHE A 149 -2.50 -15.59 2.44
C PHE A 149 -1.74 -14.45 1.75
N GLY A 150 -2.48 -13.46 1.26
CA GLY A 150 -1.95 -12.27 0.59
C GLY A 150 -1.30 -12.61 -0.75
N ASN A 151 -0.06 -12.15 -0.93
CA ASN A 151 0.73 -12.49 -2.10
C ASN A 151 1.47 -13.84 -1.99
N ARG A 152 1.16 -14.65 -0.97
CA ARG A 152 1.73 -15.98 -0.71
C ARG A 152 3.23 -16.00 -0.37
N ILE A 153 3.79 -14.87 0.04
CA ILE A 153 5.20 -14.74 0.42
C ILE A 153 5.27 -14.32 1.88
N ASP A 154 6.12 -14.98 2.64
CA ASP A 154 6.53 -14.53 3.96
C ASP A 154 7.74 -13.60 3.81
N TRP A 155 7.47 -12.29 3.78
CA TRP A 155 8.49 -11.25 3.57
C TRP A 155 9.40 -11.08 4.77
N LEU A 156 8.91 -11.34 5.99
CA LEU A 156 9.72 -11.28 7.19
C LEU A 156 10.76 -12.39 7.17
N LYS A 157 10.33 -13.61 6.87
CA LYS A 157 11.25 -14.74 6.75
C LYS A 157 12.21 -14.59 5.57
N ALA A 158 11.75 -14.06 4.44
CA ALA A 158 12.62 -13.80 3.29
C ALA A 158 13.73 -12.77 3.61
N GLU A 159 13.42 -11.76 4.43
CA GLU A 159 14.42 -10.80 4.92
C GLU A 159 15.37 -11.44 5.93
N GLN A 160 14.85 -12.19 6.91
CA GLN A 160 15.67 -12.89 7.91
C GLN A 160 16.63 -13.93 7.30
N GLU A 161 16.20 -14.62 6.25
CA GLU A 161 17.02 -15.58 5.49
C GLU A 161 17.97 -14.89 4.49
N GLY A 162 17.93 -13.55 4.39
CA GLY A 162 18.79 -12.78 3.49
C GLY A 162 18.46 -12.91 2.00
N LEU A 163 17.28 -13.46 1.65
CA LEU A 163 16.81 -13.57 0.26
C LEU A 163 16.47 -12.21 -0.34
N ILE A 164 16.18 -11.23 0.52
CA ILE A 164 16.05 -9.82 0.16
C ILE A 164 16.93 -8.97 1.06
N LYS A 165 17.48 -7.90 0.49
CA LYS A 165 18.26 -6.90 1.22
C LYS A 165 17.59 -5.54 1.01
N LEU A 166 17.06 -5.01 2.10
CA LEU A 166 16.37 -3.73 2.07
C LEU A 166 17.38 -2.58 2.12
N ASN A 167 17.19 -1.62 1.24
CA ASN A 167 17.88 -0.35 1.24
C ASN A 167 16.95 0.72 1.82
N ASP A 168 17.43 1.42 2.85
CA ASP A 168 16.72 2.51 3.52
C ASP A 168 17.35 3.88 3.21
N TYR A 169 18.22 3.94 2.19
CA TYR A 169 18.96 5.14 1.84
C TYR A 169 18.91 5.40 0.33
N LEU A 170 18.62 6.64 -0.01
CA LEU A 170 18.74 7.17 -1.36
C LEU A 170 19.56 8.46 -1.32
N GLU A 171 20.65 8.51 -2.09
CA GLU A 171 21.52 9.67 -2.16
C GLU A 171 20.75 10.91 -2.63
N GLY A 172 20.99 12.06 -1.98
CA GLY A 172 20.27 13.31 -2.28
C GLY A 172 18.82 13.38 -1.80
N VAL A 173 18.27 12.30 -1.23
CA VAL A 173 16.89 12.27 -0.69
C VAL A 173 16.90 11.93 0.80
N THR A 174 17.58 10.86 1.18
CA THR A 174 17.65 10.42 2.58
C THR A 174 18.67 11.24 3.36
N ILE A 175 18.20 11.82 4.47
CA ILE A 175 19.06 12.47 5.45
C ILE A 175 19.69 11.38 6.32
N LYS A 176 21.02 11.39 6.47
CA LYS A 176 21.73 10.45 7.37
C LYS A 176 21.26 10.66 8.81
N ARG A 177 20.79 9.59 9.45
CA ARG A 177 20.29 9.59 10.83
C ARG A 177 21.10 8.64 11.71
N LYS A 178 21.07 8.88 13.01
CA LYS A 178 21.62 7.92 13.99
C LYS A 178 20.81 6.62 13.92
N PRO A 179 21.44 5.46 14.18
CA PRO A 179 20.75 4.19 14.22
C PRO A 179 19.53 4.23 15.15
N LEU A 180 18.43 3.63 14.70
CA LEU A 180 17.19 3.55 15.46
C LEU A 180 17.42 2.75 16.75
N ARG A 181 17.04 3.34 17.89
CA ARG A 181 16.92 2.61 19.15
C ARG A 181 15.54 1.97 19.18
N ILE A 182 15.49 0.68 18.83
CA ILE A 182 14.24 -0.07 18.76
C ILE A 182 13.79 -0.44 20.18
N PRO A 183 12.58 -0.06 20.61
CA PRO A 183 12.02 -0.50 21.89
C PRO A 183 11.83 -2.02 21.94
N GLN A 184 11.71 -2.58 23.15
CA GLN A 184 11.36 -3.98 23.33
C GLN A 184 9.95 -4.30 22.79
N GLU A 185 9.73 -5.60 22.58
CA GLU A 185 8.46 -6.19 22.16
C GLU A 185 7.31 -5.69 23.04
N THR A 186 6.17 -5.38 22.42
CA THR A 186 4.97 -4.95 23.16
C THR A 186 3.93 -6.05 23.12
N GLU A 187 3.69 -6.67 24.27
CA GLU A 187 2.49 -7.45 24.48
C GLU A 187 1.29 -6.51 24.62
N LEU A 188 0.28 -6.74 23.79
CA LEU A 188 -0.98 -6.02 23.75
C LEU A 188 -2.08 -6.98 24.20
N ARG A 189 -2.66 -6.73 25.37
CA ARG A 189 -3.75 -7.55 25.88
C ARG A 189 -5.01 -7.36 25.05
N ALA A 190 -5.62 -8.45 24.62
CA ALA A 190 -6.93 -8.42 23.99
C ALA A 190 -7.96 -8.03 25.05
N LYS A 191 -8.82 -7.07 24.73
CA LYS A 191 -9.85 -6.57 25.66
C LYS A 191 -11.18 -7.31 25.52
N GLU A 192 -11.37 -8.05 24.43
CA GLU A 192 -12.58 -8.83 24.21
C GLU A 192 -12.47 -10.22 24.85
N THR A 193 -13.50 -10.58 25.61
CA THR A 193 -13.61 -11.85 26.32
C THR A 193 -13.53 -13.01 25.33
N GLY A 194 -12.59 -13.93 25.54
CA GLY A 194 -12.39 -15.10 24.68
C GLY A 194 -11.44 -14.87 23.49
N MET A 195 -10.99 -13.63 23.26
CA MET A 195 -9.98 -13.35 22.22
C MET A 195 -8.56 -13.50 22.79
N PRO A 196 -7.66 -14.27 22.14
CA PRO A 196 -6.27 -14.36 22.58
C PRO A 196 -5.53 -13.03 22.49
N ASP A 197 -4.53 -12.83 23.35
CA ASP A 197 -3.68 -11.63 23.34
C ASP A 197 -2.92 -11.46 22.02
N ILE A 198 -2.51 -10.24 21.72
CA ILE A 198 -1.77 -9.85 20.53
C ILE A 198 -0.32 -9.55 20.91
N VAL A 199 0.63 -10.02 20.11
CA VAL A 199 2.05 -9.64 20.25
C VAL A 199 2.45 -8.71 19.11
N PHE A 200 3.02 -7.56 19.47
CA PHE A 200 3.54 -6.59 18.50
C PHE A 200 5.05 -6.42 18.63
N SER A 201 5.76 -6.67 17.52
CA SER A 201 7.21 -6.51 17.43
C SER A 201 7.62 -5.18 16.82
N HIS A 202 8.16 -4.28 17.64
CA HIS A 202 8.84 -3.09 17.13
C HIS A 202 10.04 -3.46 16.26
N LYS A 203 10.77 -4.54 16.56
CA LYS A 203 11.93 -4.96 15.78
C LYS A 203 11.56 -5.28 14.35
N GLN A 204 10.54 -6.11 14.14
CA GLN A 204 10.11 -6.50 12.80
C GLN A 204 9.54 -5.31 12.01
N HIS A 205 8.79 -4.41 12.67
CA HIS A 205 8.20 -3.26 11.99
C HIS A 205 9.22 -2.15 11.71
N ALA A 206 10.12 -1.86 12.64
CA ALA A 206 11.08 -0.75 12.51
C ALA A 206 12.08 -0.96 11.37
N VAL A 207 12.46 -2.22 11.07
CA VAL A 207 13.34 -2.56 9.93
C VAL A 207 12.71 -2.13 8.59
N TRP A 208 11.40 -2.23 8.45
CA TRP A 208 10.70 -1.90 7.22
C TRP A 208 10.15 -0.47 7.20
N SER A 209 9.68 0.03 8.35
CA SER A 209 8.83 1.21 8.43
C SER A 209 9.48 2.39 9.13
N GLY A 210 10.52 2.18 9.94
CA GLY A 210 11.00 3.21 10.87
C GLY A 210 9.94 3.62 11.91
N CYS A 211 10.25 4.63 12.71
CA CYS A 211 9.35 5.12 13.76
C CYS A 211 8.28 6.06 13.19
N GLU A 212 8.70 6.91 12.24
CA GLU A 212 7.96 8.04 11.70
C GLU A 212 6.78 7.61 10.83
N LEU A 213 6.84 6.40 10.25
CA LEU A 213 5.75 5.88 9.44
C LEU A 213 4.53 5.48 10.29
N CYS A 214 4.74 5.21 11.58
CA CYS A 214 3.67 4.84 12.51
C CYS A 214 3.31 6.00 13.45
N HIS A 215 4.29 6.77 13.89
CA HIS A 215 4.12 7.76 14.95
C HIS A 215 4.26 9.19 14.45
N PRO A 216 3.42 10.12 14.93
CA PRO A 216 2.30 9.90 15.86
C PRO A 216 0.96 9.57 15.16
N GLU A 217 0.94 9.58 13.83
CA GLU A 217 -0.30 9.61 13.04
C GLU A 217 -1.16 8.35 13.18
N ILE A 218 -0.56 7.16 13.09
CA ILE A 218 -1.28 5.88 13.18
C ILE A 218 -1.40 5.46 14.65
N PHE A 219 -0.32 5.61 15.41
CA PHE A 219 -0.25 5.27 16.82
C PHE A 219 0.39 6.39 17.63
N GLY A 220 -0.15 6.67 18.81
CA GLY A 220 0.51 7.52 19.79
C GLY A 220 1.80 6.87 20.31
N VAL A 221 2.80 7.68 20.62
CA VAL A 221 4.13 7.21 21.08
C VAL A 221 4.04 6.52 22.45
N LYS A 222 3.10 6.93 23.31
CA LYS A 222 2.90 6.33 24.64
C LYS A 222 2.12 5.03 24.52
N LYS A 223 2.58 3.99 25.22
CA LYS A 223 1.86 2.70 25.31
C LYS A 223 0.41 2.91 25.75
N GLY A 224 -0.52 2.34 24.99
CA GLY A 224 -1.96 2.44 25.28
C GLY A 224 -2.61 3.79 24.99
N ALA A 225 -1.88 4.76 24.41
CA ALA A 225 -2.45 6.05 24.01
C ALA A 225 -3.51 5.90 22.91
N THR A 226 -3.33 4.91 22.04
CA THR A 226 -4.27 4.62 20.95
C THR A 226 -5.12 3.41 21.31
N LYS A 227 -6.44 3.59 21.26
CA LYS A 227 -7.42 2.50 21.37
C LYS A 227 -8.01 2.28 19.99
N TYR A 228 -8.23 1.01 19.64
CA TYR A 228 -8.77 0.62 18.35
C TYR A 228 -9.47 -0.74 18.45
N SER A 229 -10.24 -1.06 17.43
CA SER A 229 -11.03 -2.28 17.29
C SER A 229 -10.66 -3.05 16.01
N MET A 230 -11.06 -4.32 15.94
CA MET A 230 -10.90 -5.10 14.71
C MET A 230 -11.71 -4.52 13.55
N GLN A 231 -12.87 -3.93 13.81
CA GLN A 231 -13.70 -3.26 12.81
C GLN A 231 -12.94 -2.08 12.17
N GLU A 232 -12.22 -1.30 12.96
CA GLU A 232 -11.38 -0.21 12.45
C GLU A 232 -10.16 -0.72 11.66
N ILE A 233 -9.57 -1.84 12.10
CA ILE A 233 -8.52 -2.53 11.34
C ILE A 233 -9.04 -3.00 9.98
N PHE A 234 -10.23 -3.60 9.93
CA PHE A 234 -10.87 -3.98 8.65
C PHE A 234 -11.21 -2.75 7.79
N ALA A 235 -11.54 -1.62 8.42
CA ALA A 235 -11.74 -0.34 7.74
C ALA A 235 -10.43 0.33 7.27
N GLY A 236 -9.28 -0.29 7.51
CA GLY A 236 -7.98 0.18 7.02
C GLY A 236 -7.30 1.22 7.92
N LYS A 237 -7.71 1.32 9.19
CA LYS A 237 -7.06 2.14 10.22
C LYS A 237 -6.08 1.31 11.06
N TYR A 238 -5.18 1.97 11.80
CA TYR A 238 -4.24 1.31 12.72
C TYR A 238 -3.43 0.21 12.01
N CYS A 239 -3.47 -1.04 12.47
CA CYS A 239 -2.83 -2.18 11.80
C CYS A 239 -3.30 -2.32 10.34
N GLY A 240 -4.56 -1.99 10.06
CA GLY A 240 -5.17 -2.02 8.73
C GLY A 240 -4.65 -0.96 7.76
N ALA A 241 -3.86 0.01 8.24
CA ALA A 241 -3.17 0.95 7.36
C ALA A 241 -2.22 0.20 6.40
N CYS A 242 -1.65 -0.93 6.86
CA CYS A 242 -0.76 -1.78 6.06
C CYS A 242 -1.33 -3.19 5.84
N HIS A 243 -1.84 -3.85 6.89
CA HIS A 243 -2.35 -5.23 6.83
C HIS A 243 -3.69 -5.30 6.10
N GLY A 244 -3.84 -6.26 5.19
CA GLY A 244 -4.97 -6.34 4.25
C GLY A 244 -4.83 -5.48 2.99
N LYS A 245 -3.85 -4.56 2.94
CA LYS A 245 -3.52 -3.76 1.75
C LYS A 245 -2.21 -4.23 1.12
N VAL A 246 -1.09 -3.99 1.80
CA VAL A 246 0.28 -4.30 1.30
C VAL A 246 1.01 -5.34 2.15
N ALA A 247 0.74 -5.38 3.45
CA ALA A 247 1.19 -6.44 4.37
C ALA A 247 0.22 -7.62 4.33
N PHE A 248 0.45 -8.66 5.15
CA PHE A 248 -0.40 -9.86 5.15
C PHE A 248 -1.88 -9.51 5.44
N PRO A 249 -2.84 -10.31 4.95
CA PRO A 249 -4.26 -10.05 5.20
C PRO A 249 -4.64 -10.14 6.67
N ASN A 250 -5.51 -9.24 7.11
CA ASN A 250 -6.10 -9.22 8.45
C ASN A 250 -7.00 -10.45 8.76
N THR A 251 -7.17 -11.37 7.82
CA THR A 251 -7.83 -12.66 8.02
C THR A 251 -6.88 -13.77 8.50
N ASP A 252 -5.58 -13.49 8.59
CA ASP A 252 -4.61 -14.43 9.18
C ASP A 252 -4.44 -14.19 10.67
N CYS A 253 -5.47 -14.53 11.46
CA CYS A 253 -5.56 -14.18 12.88
C CYS A 253 -4.34 -14.64 13.68
N ARG A 254 -3.77 -15.79 13.35
CA ARG A 254 -2.62 -16.40 14.04
C ARG A 254 -1.31 -15.61 13.91
N LEU A 255 -1.22 -14.69 12.94
CA LEU A 255 -0.03 -13.84 12.80
C LEU A 255 -0.01 -12.69 13.80
N CYS A 256 -1.15 -12.35 14.40
CA CYS A 256 -1.25 -11.33 15.45
C CYS A 256 -1.53 -11.95 16.82
N HIS A 257 -2.47 -12.89 16.86
CA HIS A 257 -2.96 -13.50 18.09
C HIS A 257 -2.06 -14.65 18.54
N THR A 258 -1.79 -14.69 19.84
CA THR A 258 -0.94 -15.69 20.52
C THR A 258 -1.49 -17.11 20.48
N LYS A 259 -2.80 -17.25 20.23
CA LYS A 259 -3.49 -18.54 20.10
C LYS A 259 -4.45 -18.50 18.92
N ASP A 260 -4.96 -19.67 18.58
CA ASP A 260 -5.95 -19.80 17.54
C ASP A 260 -7.23 -19.05 17.86
N VAL A 261 -7.70 -18.31 16.86
CA VAL A 261 -8.99 -17.62 16.86
C VAL A 261 -9.92 -18.47 15.99
N TYR A 262 -10.94 -19.04 16.61
CA TYR A 262 -11.94 -19.90 15.99
C TYR A 262 -13.23 -19.14 15.70
#